data_AF-A0A6N7V7Y7-F1
#
_entry.id   AF-A0A6N7V7Y7-F1
#
_cell.length_a   1.000
_cell.length_b   1.000
_cell.length_c   1.000
_cell.angle_alpha   90.00
_cell.angle_beta   90.00
_cell.angle_gamma   90.00
#
_symmetry.space_group_name_H-M   'P 1'
#
loop_
_entity.id
_entity.type
_entity.pdbx_description
1 polymer ?
#
loop_
_entity_poly.entity_id
_entity_poly.type
_entity_poly.pdbx_seq_one_letter_code
_entity_poly.pdbx_strand_id
1 'polypeptide(L)'
;MNKQNASAAAMAALLAASAVNHFRNPGFYAAVVPRSLCRDKGGRLGVLTRSQWISASGVIEAAAAGALLVPATRRAAATGTALMYVAFIAGHLSALERAFGERGSERDKVIHTLRLPLQLPLIRWAWSLRRA
;
A
#
# COMPACT_ATOMS: atom_id res chain seq x y z
N MET A 1 -9.37 -25.69 7.00
CA MET A 1 -9.45 -24.46 6.18
C MET A 1 -8.86 -24.75 4.81
N ASN A 2 -9.56 -24.48 3.70
CA ASN A 2 -8.99 -24.73 2.37
C ASN A 2 -7.78 -23.80 2.11
N LYS A 3 -6.86 -24.17 1.21
CA LYS A 3 -5.62 -23.41 0.95
C LYS A 3 -5.90 -21.96 0.56
N GLN A 4 -7.01 -21.71 -0.15
CA GLN A 4 -7.41 -20.37 -0.58
C GLN A 4 -7.88 -19.47 0.57
N ASN A 5 -8.67 -20.01 1.51
CA ASN A 5 -9.12 -19.31 2.71
C ASN A 5 -7.93 -18.99 3.62
N ALA A 6 -6.97 -19.92 3.76
CA ALA A 6 -5.72 -19.67 4.49
C ALA A 6 -4.90 -18.55 3.85
N SER A 7 -4.76 -18.57 2.52
CA SER A 7 -4.06 -17.54 1.75
C SER A 7 -4.75 -16.17 1.86
N ALA A 8 -6.09 -16.14 1.79
CA ALA A 8 -6.88 -14.91 1.98
C ALA A 8 -6.73 -14.36 3.40
N ALA A 9 -6.75 -15.23 4.42
CA ALA A 9 -6.53 -14.83 5.81
C ALA A 9 -5.12 -14.27 6.04
N ALA A 10 -4.09 -14.85 5.42
CA ALA A 10 -2.73 -14.34 5.50
C ALA A 10 -2.57 -12.96 4.83
N MET A 11 -3.18 -12.74 3.66
CA MET A 11 -3.21 -11.41 3.03
C MET A 11 -3.99 -10.41 3.89
N ALA A 12 -5.14 -10.81 4.43
CA ALA A 12 -5.93 -9.98 5.33
C ALA A 12 -5.15 -9.59 6.59
N ALA A 13 -4.41 -10.53 7.19
CA ALA A 13 -3.55 -10.25 8.34
C ALA A 13 -2.44 -9.25 8.00
N LEU A 14 -1.80 -9.38 6.83
CA LEU A 14 -0.79 -8.43 6.36
C LEU A 14 -1.38 -7.02 6.17
N LEU A 15 -2.54 -6.92 5.53
CA LEU A 15 -3.25 -5.64 5.33
C LEU A 15 -3.71 -5.04 6.66
N ALA A 16 -4.23 -5.85 7.59
CA ALA A 16 -4.63 -5.39 8.91
C ALA A 16 -3.44 -4.85 9.72
N ALA A 17 -2.30 -5.55 9.69
CA ALA A 17 -1.07 -5.10 10.33
C ALA A 17 -0.57 -3.77 9.72
N SER A 18 -0.61 -3.64 8.40
CA SER A 18 -0.27 -2.39 7.70
C SER A 18 -1.25 -1.26 8.04
N ALA A 19 -2.55 -1.53 8.07
CA ALA A 19 -3.57 -0.55 8.44
C ALA A 19 -3.34 -0.02 9.87
N VAL A 20 -3.09 -0.90 10.84
CA VAL A 20 -2.74 -0.49 12.22
C VAL A 20 -1.48 0.38 12.23
N ASN A 21 -0.47 0.03 11.44
CA ASN A 21 0.77 0.78 11.36
C ASN A 21 0.59 2.18 10.73
N HIS A 22 -0.38 2.39 9.82
CA HIS A 22 -0.69 3.73 9.28
C HIS A 22 -1.07 4.72 10.38
N PHE A 23 -1.79 4.26 11.40
CA PHE A 23 -2.22 5.11 12.53
C PHE A 23 -1.17 5.18 13.64
N ARG A 24 -0.43 4.09 13.89
CA ARG A 24 0.60 4.05 14.94
C ARG A 24 1.90 4.74 14.54
N ASN A 25 2.33 4.60 13.29
CA ASN A 25 3.57 5.15 12.77
C ASN A 25 3.37 5.77 11.38
N PRO A 26 2.62 6.89 11.29
CA PRO A 26 2.36 7.55 10.00
C PRO A 26 3.64 8.01 9.29
N GLY A 27 4.72 8.30 10.03
CA GLY A 27 6.01 8.70 9.49
C GLY A 27 6.62 7.66 8.54
N PHE A 28 6.35 6.37 8.78
CA PHE A 28 6.80 5.27 7.91
C PHE A 28 6.26 5.40 6.48
N TYR A 29 5.03 5.89 6.33
CA TYR A 29 4.33 6.02 5.03
C TYR A 29 4.54 7.40 4.40
N ALA A 30 4.92 8.41 5.18
CA ALA A 30 5.15 9.76 4.67
C ALA A 30 6.19 9.81 3.53
N ALA A 31 7.16 8.87 3.55
CA ALA A 31 8.17 8.74 2.51
C ALA A 31 7.63 8.23 1.17
N VAL A 32 6.50 7.50 1.16
CA VAL A 32 5.92 6.91 -0.07
C VAL A 32 4.75 7.70 -0.64
N VAL A 33 4.13 8.62 0.11
CA VAL A 33 3.09 9.49 -0.44
C VAL A 33 3.71 10.55 -1.37
N PRO A 34 3.35 10.56 -2.67
CA PRO A 34 3.89 11.54 -3.63
C PRO A 34 3.58 12.97 -3.21
N ARG A 35 4.58 13.87 -3.29
CA ARG A 35 4.37 15.30 -3.03
C ARG A 35 3.37 15.93 -3.99
N SER A 36 3.30 15.44 -5.23
CA SER A 36 2.37 15.89 -6.26
C SER A 36 0.89 15.70 -5.88
N LEU A 37 0.57 14.74 -5.00
CA LEU A 37 -0.79 14.48 -4.51
C LEU A 37 -1.13 15.23 -3.21
N CYS A 38 -0.15 15.88 -2.58
CA CYS A 38 -0.30 16.48 -1.25
C CYS A 38 -0.59 17.99 -1.35
N ARG A 39 -1.75 18.43 -0.86
CA ARG A 39 -2.11 19.86 -0.78
C ARG A 39 -1.13 20.65 0.09
N ASP A 40 -0.72 20.09 1.23
CA ASP A 40 0.22 20.69 2.18
C ASP A 40 1.69 20.69 1.69
N LYS A 41 1.95 20.20 0.47
CA LYS A 41 3.28 20.20 -0.18
C LYS A 41 3.28 20.93 -1.52
N GLY A 42 2.23 21.69 -1.83
CA GLY A 42 2.11 22.40 -3.11
C GLY A 42 2.00 21.46 -4.31
N GLY A 43 1.49 20.25 -4.11
CA GLY A 43 1.35 19.27 -5.18
C GLY A 43 0.34 19.70 -6.25
N ARG A 44 0.71 19.55 -7.53
CA ARG A 44 -0.14 19.90 -8.68
C ARG A 44 -1.50 19.20 -8.69
N LEU A 45 -1.60 18.04 -8.06
CA LEU A 45 -2.81 17.21 -7.92
C LEU A 45 -3.25 17.13 -6.44
N GLY A 46 -2.97 18.18 -5.66
CA GLY A 46 -3.16 18.21 -4.22
C GLY A 46 -4.63 18.21 -3.78
N VAL A 47 -5.21 17.02 -3.60
CA VAL A 47 -6.61 16.86 -3.12
C VAL A 47 -6.71 16.70 -1.60
N LEU A 48 -5.74 16.03 -0.98
CA LEU A 48 -5.68 15.78 0.46
C LEU A 48 -4.31 16.20 1.02
N THR A 49 -4.23 16.44 2.33
CA THR A 49 -2.92 16.56 2.99
C THR A 49 -2.21 15.21 3.02
N ARG A 50 -0.89 15.20 3.21
CA ARG A 50 -0.13 13.95 3.36
C ARG A 50 -0.67 13.07 4.49
N SER A 51 -1.00 13.66 5.64
CA SER A 51 -1.56 12.92 6.78
C SER A 51 -2.92 12.30 6.44
N GLN A 52 -3.78 13.04 5.74
CA GLN A 52 -5.07 12.53 5.27
C GLN A 52 -4.90 11.37 4.29
N TRP A 53 -3.94 11.44 3.36
CA TRP A 53 -3.63 10.33 2.47
C TRP A 53 -3.21 9.06 3.22
N ILE A 54 -2.36 9.20 4.24
CA ILE A 54 -1.91 8.08 5.08
C ILE A 54 -3.10 7.47 5.84
N SER A 55 -3.94 8.29 6.47
CA SER A 55 -5.11 7.78 7.19
C SER A 55 -6.12 7.13 6.23
N ALA A 56 -6.36 7.74 5.06
CA ALA A 56 -7.29 7.20 4.07
C ALA A 56 -6.82 5.85 3.51
N SER A 57 -5.54 5.71 3.17
CA SER A 57 -4.99 4.42 2.73
C SER A 57 -5.07 3.37 3.84
N GLY A 58 -4.82 3.74 5.09
CA GLY A 58 -4.99 2.83 6.23
C GLY A 58 -6.42 2.33 6.40
N VAL A 59 -7.43 3.19 6.22
CA VAL A 59 -8.86 2.79 6.24
C VAL A 59 -9.17 1.84 5.08
N ILE A 60 -8.68 2.15 3.87
CA ILE A 60 -8.88 1.30 2.68
C ILE A 60 -8.26 -0.09 2.89
N GLU A 61 -7.05 -0.16 3.45
CA GLU A 61 -6.38 -1.42 3.76
C GLU A 61 -7.16 -2.24 4.81
N ALA A 62 -7.68 -1.59 5.87
CA ALA A 62 -8.52 -2.26 6.87
C ALA A 62 -9.82 -2.81 6.27
N ALA A 63 -10.48 -2.03 5.41
CA ALA A 63 -11.68 -2.47 4.70
C ALA A 63 -11.40 -3.65 3.77
N ALA A 64 -10.29 -3.60 3.03
CA ALA A 64 -9.84 -4.69 2.16
C ALA A 64 -9.53 -5.96 2.98
N ALA A 65 -8.90 -5.83 4.15
CA ALA A 65 -8.64 -6.96 5.04
C ALA A 65 -9.94 -7.66 5.47
N GLY A 66 -10.94 -6.91 5.94
CA GLY A 66 -12.25 -7.47 6.30
C GLY A 66 -12.96 -8.11 5.11
N ALA A 67 -12.96 -7.44 3.95
CA ALA A 67 -13.65 -7.91 2.75
C ALA A 67 -12.99 -9.15 2.11
N LEU A 68 -11.70 -9.41 2.33
CA LEU A 68 -11.04 -10.64 1.88
C LEU A 68 -11.48 -11.88 2.67
N LEU A 69 -11.88 -11.69 3.93
CA LEU A 69 -12.32 -12.77 4.82
C LEU A 69 -13.74 -13.25 4.51
N VAL A 70 -14.57 -12.39 3.89
CA VAL A 70 -15.94 -12.74 3.50
C VAL A 70 -15.95 -13.31 2.06
N PRO A 71 -16.36 -14.57 1.85
CA PRO A 71 -16.30 -15.21 0.53
C PRO A 71 -17.07 -14.45 -0.56
N ALA A 72 -18.24 -13.89 -0.22
CA ALA A 72 -19.08 -13.14 -1.15
C ALA A 72 -18.42 -11.87 -1.71
N THR A 73 -17.51 -11.25 -0.96
CA THR A 73 -16.81 -10.01 -1.37
C THR A 73 -15.40 -10.25 -1.87
N ARG A 74 -14.85 -11.46 -1.69
CA ARG A 74 -13.43 -11.78 -1.89
C ARG A 74 -12.93 -11.43 -3.27
N ARG A 75 -13.67 -11.75 -4.34
CA ARG A 75 -13.24 -11.45 -5.71
C ARG A 75 -13.09 -9.95 -5.95
N ALA A 76 -14.04 -9.15 -5.47
CA ALA A 76 -13.99 -7.69 -5.58
C ALA A 76 -12.86 -7.12 -4.71
N ALA A 77 -12.74 -7.58 -3.46
CA ALA A 77 -11.69 -7.17 -2.55
C ALA A 77 -10.28 -7.49 -3.10
N ALA A 78 -10.07 -8.71 -3.60
CA ALA A 78 -8.82 -9.15 -4.22
C ALA A 78 -8.44 -8.31 -5.44
N THR A 79 -9.41 -7.97 -6.30
CA THR A 79 -9.20 -7.04 -7.41
C THR A 79 -8.85 -5.64 -6.92
N GLY A 80 -9.58 -5.11 -5.93
CA GLY A 80 -9.32 -3.80 -5.34
C GLY A 80 -7.93 -3.71 -4.71
N THR A 81 -7.54 -4.70 -3.90
CA THR A 81 -6.20 -4.81 -3.30
C THR A 81 -5.10 -4.87 -4.36
N ALA A 82 -5.29 -5.64 -5.44
CA ALA A 82 -4.31 -5.70 -6.52
C ALA A 82 -4.15 -4.34 -7.22
N LEU A 83 -5.26 -3.64 -7.51
CA LEU A 83 -5.22 -2.30 -8.12
C LEU A 83 -4.60 -1.26 -7.18
N MET A 84 -4.86 -1.36 -5.87
CA MET A 84 -4.25 -0.51 -4.85
C MET A 84 -2.73 -0.68 -4.82
N TYR A 85 -2.23 -1.92 -4.81
CA TYR A 85 -0.78 -2.17 -4.88
C TYR A 85 -0.16 -1.64 -6.20
N VAL A 86 -0.86 -1.78 -7.33
CA VAL A 86 -0.44 -1.15 -8.59
C VAL A 86 -0.34 0.36 -8.45
N ALA A 87 -1.34 1.01 -7.84
CA ALA A 87 -1.31 2.45 -7.59
C ALA A 87 -0.15 2.87 -6.66
N PHE A 88 0.20 2.03 -5.67
CA PHE A 88 1.32 2.27 -4.77
C PHE A 88 2.68 2.23 -5.46
N ILE A 89 2.81 1.61 -6.64
CA ILE A 89 4.05 1.66 -7.45
C ILE A 89 4.45 3.12 -7.72
N ALA A 90 3.50 4.00 -8.06
CA ALA A 90 3.79 5.42 -8.27
C ALA A 90 4.37 6.09 -7.01
N GLY A 91 3.84 5.73 -5.82
CA GLY A 91 4.38 6.18 -4.54
C GLY A 91 5.81 5.68 -4.28
N HIS A 92 6.08 4.43 -4.60
CA HIS A 92 7.39 3.80 -4.44
C HIS A 92 8.42 4.36 -5.41
N LEU A 93 8.06 4.61 -6.66
CA LEU A 93 8.91 5.30 -7.64
C LEU A 93 9.25 6.70 -7.17
N SER A 94 8.26 7.47 -6.72
CA SER A 94 8.47 8.81 -6.20
C SER A 94 9.38 8.82 -4.95
N ALA A 95 9.31 7.79 -4.11
CA ALA A 95 10.19 7.61 -2.97
C ALA A 95 11.62 7.26 -3.39
N LEU A 96 11.77 6.39 -4.39
CA LEU A 96 13.06 6.00 -4.97
C LEU A 96 13.76 7.20 -5.61
N GLU A 97 13.05 7.99 -6.43
CA GLU A 97 13.57 9.23 -7.02
C GLU A 97 14.10 10.18 -5.94
N ARG A 98 13.37 10.34 -4.83
CA ARG A 98 13.83 11.16 -3.70
C ARG A 98 15.05 10.57 -2.98
N ALA A 99 15.12 9.25 -2.85
CA ALA A 99 16.24 8.57 -2.21
C ALA A 99 17.55 8.72 -3.01
N PHE A 100 17.46 8.86 -4.33
CA PHE A 100 18.60 9.12 -5.21
C PHE A 100 18.84 10.62 -5.49
N GLY A 101 18.00 11.52 -4.96
CA GLY A 101 18.18 12.96 -5.05
C GLY A 101 19.12 13.53 -3.98
N GLU A 102 19.35 14.84 -4.04
CA GLU A 102 20.33 15.56 -3.19
C GLU A 102 20.15 15.36 -1.68
N ARG A 103 18.92 15.07 -1.22
CA ARG A 103 18.58 14.91 0.20
C ARG A 103 18.38 13.46 0.63
N GLY A 104 18.64 12.50 -0.24
CA GLY A 104 18.47 11.08 0.06
C GLY A 104 19.67 10.49 0.81
N SER A 105 19.41 9.51 1.68
CA SER A 105 20.47 8.76 2.38
C SER A 105 20.74 7.40 1.73
N GLU A 106 21.94 6.82 1.95
CA GLU A 106 22.25 5.44 1.52
C GLU A 106 21.23 4.43 2.06
N ARG A 107 20.75 4.66 3.29
CA ARG A 107 19.70 3.85 3.89
C ARG A 107 18.39 3.94 3.10
N ASP A 108 17.99 5.14 2.68
CA ASP A 108 16.77 5.34 1.87
C ASP A 108 16.89 4.66 0.50
N LYS A 109 18.06 4.73 -0.13
CA LYS A 109 18.33 4.08 -1.42
C LYS A 109 18.11 2.57 -1.30
N VAL A 110 18.72 1.93 -0.31
CA VAL A 110 18.56 0.49 -0.06
C VAL A 110 17.10 0.15 0.23
N ILE A 111 16.45 0.87 1.14
CA ILE A 111 15.06 0.61 1.53
C ILE A 111 14.12 0.71 0.33
N HIS A 112 14.18 1.81 -0.43
CA HIS A 112 13.24 2.04 -1.53
C HIS A 112 13.54 1.16 -2.75
N THR A 113 14.80 0.80 -2.98
CA THR A 113 15.19 -0.17 -4.02
C THR A 113 14.62 -1.56 -3.73
N LEU A 114 14.57 -1.97 -2.46
CA LEU A 114 13.98 -3.26 -2.07
C LEU A 114 12.44 -3.25 -2.05
N ARG A 115 11.83 -2.13 -1.61
CA ARG A 115 10.36 -2.03 -1.50
C ARG A 115 9.66 -2.03 -2.85
N LEU A 116 10.25 -1.45 -3.89
CA LEU A 116 9.63 -1.36 -5.21
C LEU A 116 9.37 -2.75 -5.84
N PRO A 117 10.34 -3.66 -5.99
CA PRO A 117 10.10 -4.99 -6.56
C PRO A 117 9.19 -5.86 -5.68
N LEU A 118 9.12 -5.61 -4.37
CA LEU A 118 8.21 -6.31 -3.45
C LEU A 118 6.73 -6.07 -3.80
N GLN A 119 6.38 -5.02 -4.55
CA GLN A 119 5.00 -4.81 -5.02
C GLN A 119 4.55 -5.92 -5.98
N LEU A 120 5.44 -6.46 -6.82
CA LEU A 120 5.09 -7.49 -7.80
C LEU A 120 4.55 -8.79 -7.18
N PRO A 121 5.21 -9.42 -6.19
CA PRO A 121 4.66 -10.60 -5.52
C PRO A 121 3.36 -10.28 -4.77
N LEU A 122 3.22 -9.10 -4.16
CA LEU A 122 1.98 -8.69 -3.47
C LEU A 122 0.80 -8.55 -4.45
N ILE A 123 1.02 -7.93 -5.61
CA ILE A 123 0.01 -7.80 -6.69
C ILE A 123 -0.40 -9.20 -7.19
N ARG A 124 0.58 -10.06 -7.51
CA ARG A 124 0.32 -11.43 -7.97
C ARG A 124 -0.44 -12.24 -6.92
N TRP A 125 -0.07 -12.11 -5.66
CA TRP A 125 -0.73 -12.79 -4.55
C TRP A 125 -2.17 -12.32 -4.40
N ALA A 126 -2.42 -11.00 -4.33
CA ALA A 126 -3.77 -10.43 -4.28
C ALA A 126 -4.63 -10.91 -5.47
N TRP A 127 -4.09 -10.84 -6.69
CA TRP A 127 -4.82 -11.28 -7.89
C TRP A 127 -5.18 -12.77 -7.87
N SER A 128 -4.31 -13.61 -7.30
CA SER A 128 -4.56 -15.05 -7.21
C SER A 128 -5.79 -15.41 -6.35
N LEU A 129 -6.13 -14.55 -5.38
CA LEU A 129 -7.28 -14.72 -4.47
C LEU A 129 -8.64 -14.47 -5.13
N ARG A 130 -8.67 -14.03 -6.40
CA ARG A 130 -9.91 -13.84 -7.16
C ARG A 130 -10.60 -15.15 -7.54
N ARG A 131 -9.87 -16.27 -7.52
CA ARG A 131 -10.33 -17.61 -7.93
C ARG A 131 -10.78 -18.48 -6.74
N ALA A 132 -10.99 -17.85 -5.59
CA ALA A 132 -11.23 -18.49 -4.30
C ALA A 132 -12.68 -18.38 -3.86
#